data_AF-A0A0G2I766-F1
#
_entry.id   AF-A0A0G2I766-F1
#
_cell.length_a   1.000
_cell.length_b   1.000
_cell.length_c   1.000
_cell.angle_alpha   90.00
_cell.angle_beta   90.00
_cell.angle_gamma   90.00
#
_symmetry.space_group_name_H-M   'P 1'
#
loop_
_entity.id
_entity.type
_entity.pdbx_description
1 polymer ?
#
loop_
_entity_poly.entity_id
_entity_poly.type
_entity_poly.pdbx_seq_one_letter_code
_entity_poly.pdbx_strand_id
1 'polypeptide(L)'
;MASRNSFGQLGLSILGVSSQYPPYGLKPDAIDILAKRYHAESPSMKKVCAINQFTGIDTRSSIGNPDHPVVNHPDPPSIAQLHEVFMNDGVPLAVSAARKAIAEASIDLDQIVSILPTPTPEPQCTRYTCRLDNMYGQW
;
A
#
# COMPACT_ATOMS: atom_id res chain seq x y z
N MET A 1 -6.26 -34.53 28.02
CA MET A 1 -6.22 -34.89 26.58
C MET A 1 -5.41 -33.81 25.87
N ALA A 2 -4.21 -34.15 25.36
CA ALA A 2 -3.36 -33.20 24.65
C ALA A 2 -3.92 -32.96 23.24
N SER A 3 -4.02 -31.71 22.81
CA SER A 3 -4.43 -31.34 21.45
C SER A 3 -3.46 -31.95 20.45
N ARG A 4 -3.97 -32.74 19.49
CA ARG A 4 -3.17 -33.26 18.38
C ARG A 4 -2.59 -32.08 17.59
N ASN A 5 -1.28 -31.91 17.65
CA ASN A 5 -0.56 -30.85 16.98
C ASN A 5 -0.51 -31.16 15.46
N SER A 6 -1.59 -30.90 14.73
CA SER A 6 -1.73 -31.31 13.32
C SER A 6 -0.82 -30.55 12.34
N PHE A 7 -0.04 -29.59 12.83
CA PHE A 7 0.84 -28.73 12.03
C PHE A 7 2.34 -29.07 12.19
N GLY A 8 2.70 -30.01 13.07
CA GLY A 8 4.10 -30.26 13.45
C GLY A 8 5.03 -30.83 12.38
N GLN A 9 4.53 -31.20 11.19
CA GLN A 9 5.30 -31.86 10.12
C GLN A 9 5.11 -31.25 8.72
N LEU A 10 4.53 -30.05 8.61
CA LEU A 10 4.20 -29.49 7.28
C LEU A 10 5.41 -28.96 6.51
N GLY A 11 6.56 -28.77 7.16
CA GLY A 11 7.78 -28.29 6.50
C GLY A 11 7.65 -26.89 5.87
N LEU A 12 6.68 -26.09 6.33
CA LEU A 12 6.44 -24.74 5.83
C LEU A 12 7.22 -23.74 6.68
N SER A 13 8.07 -22.93 6.04
CA SER A 13 8.80 -21.83 6.65
C SER A 13 8.68 -20.57 5.82
N ILE A 14 8.67 -19.42 6.49
CA ILE A 14 8.81 -18.12 5.83
C ILE A 14 10.31 -17.88 5.68
N LEU A 15 10.78 -17.79 4.43
CA LEU A 15 12.21 -17.66 4.11
C LEU A 15 12.67 -16.21 4.00
N GLY A 16 11.76 -15.27 3.73
CA GLY A 16 12.07 -13.85 3.64
C GLY A 16 10.83 -12.99 3.87
N VAL A 17 10.99 -11.84 4.51
CA VAL A 17 9.93 -10.88 4.82
C VAL A 17 10.46 -9.48 4.55
N SER A 18 9.79 -8.76 3.65
CA SER A 18 10.15 -7.37 3.41
C SER A 18 8.93 -6.46 3.33
N SER A 19 9.20 -5.17 3.54
CA SER A 19 8.24 -4.10 3.38
C SER A 19 8.89 -2.93 2.65
N GLN A 20 8.08 -2.19 1.90
CA GLN A 20 8.49 -0.96 1.25
C GLN A 20 7.41 0.09 1.49
N TYR A 21 7.74 1.09 2.29
CA TYR A 21 6.89 2.26 2.46
C TYR A 21 7.20 3.30 1.38
N PRO A 22 6.20 4.10 0.99
CA PRO A 22 6.45 5.29 0.19
C PRO A 22 7.22 6.36 1.00
N PRO A 23 7.87 7.32 0.33
CA PRO A 23 8.88 8.16 0.96
C PRO A 23 8.32 9.27 1.88
N TYR A 24 7.04 9.63 1.77
CA TYR A 24 6.47 10.77 2.51
C TYR A 24 5.76 10.33 3.78
N GLY A 25 6.02 11.03 4.89
CA GLY A 25 5.33 10.85 6.18
C GLY A 25 4.38 12.00 6.47
N LEU A 26 3.09 11.80 6.23
CA LEU A 26 2.05 12.78 6.50
C LEU A 26 1.77 12.86 8.01
N LYS A 27 1.99 14.04 8.58
CA LYS A 27 1.62 14.36 9.95
C LYS A 27 0.10 14.62 10.06
N PRO A 28 -0.48 14.64 11.27
CA PRO A 28 -1.91 14.86 11.45
C PRO A 28 -2.42 16.18 10.85
N ASP A 29 -1.59 17.22 10.80
CA ASP A 29 -1.89 18.53 10.20
C ASP A 29 -2.15 18.49 8.69
N ALA A 30 -1.69 17.45 7.98
CA ALA A 30 -1.92 17.27 6.55
C ALA A 30 -3.41 17.30 6.17
N ILE A 31 -4.27 16.68 6.99
CA ILE A 31 -5.72 16.66 6.76
C ILE A 31 -6.32 18.04 7.02
N ASP A 32 -5.83 18.77 8.02
CA ASP A 32 -6.31 20.11 8.34
C ASP A 32 -6.01 21.09 7.20
N ILE A 33 -4.86 20.93 6.52
CA ILE A 33 -4.49 21.71 5.34
C ILE A 33 -5.47 21.45 4.19
N LEU A 34 -5.74 20.18 3.87
CA LEU A 34 -6.65 19.81 2.78
C LEU A 34 -8.10 20.19 3.09
N ALA A 35 -8.56 19.99 4.32
CA ALA A 35 -9.90 20.35 4.75
C ALA A 35 -10.16 21.85 4.59
N LYS A 36 -9.21 22.70 5.04
CA LYS A 36 -9.30 24.16 4.90
C LYS A 36 -9.20 24.63 3.44
N ARG A 37 -8.51 23.87 2.58
CA ARG A 37 -8.30 24.21 1.16
C ARG A 37 -9.56 23.97 0.32
N TYR A 38 -10.28 22.88 0.56
CA TYR A 38 -11.37 22.42 -0.31
C TYR A 38 -12.77 22.51 0.30
N HIS A 39 -12.90 22.68 1.61
CA HIS A 39 -14.19 22.66 2.28
C HIS A 39 -14.38 23.86 3.22
N ALA A 40 -15.61 24.36 3.27
CA ALA A 40 -15.99 25.33 4.28
C ALA A 40 -16.02 24.68 5.68
N GLU A 41 -15.78 25.51 6.70
CA GLU A 41 -15.84 25.08 8.10
C GLU A 41 -17.22 24.49 8.43
N SER A 42 -17.23 23.21 8.84
CA SER A 42 -18.45 22.52 9.28
C SER A 42 -18.23 21.83 10.63
N PRO A 43 -19.28 21.68 11.47
CA PRO A 43 -19.16 20.98 12.75
C PRO A 43 -18.63 19.54 12.61
N SER A 44 -19.04 18.86 11.54
CA SER A 44 -18.57 17.51 11.21
C SER A 44 -17.07 17.48 10.90
N MET A 45 -16.59 18.40 10.06
CA MET A 45 -15.16 18.46 9.71
C MET A 45 -14.29 18.80 10.92
N LYS A 46 -14.73 19.74 11.77
CA LYS A 46 -14.03 20.06 13.03
C LYS A 46 -13.89 18.85 13.93
N LYS A 47 -14.92 18.01 14.01
CA LYS A 47 -14.87 16.79 14.83
C LYS A 47 -13.90 15.76 14.25
N VAL A 48 -13.86 15.60 12.93
CA VAL A 48 -12.91 14.70 12.24
C VAL A 48 -11.47 15.16 12.46
N CYS A 49 -11.18 16.44 12.26
CA CYS A 49 -9.87 17.04 12.54
C CYS A 49 -9.46 16.88 14.01
N ALA A 50 -10.39 17.06 14.95
CA ALA A 50 -10.12 16.82 16.36
C ALA A 50 -9.78 15.35 16.65
N ILE A 51 -10.58 14.40 16.16
CA ILE A 51 -10.31 12.96 16.36
C ILE A 51 -8.95 12.58 15.77
N ASN A 52 -8.62 13.10 14.59
CA ASN A 52 -7.37 12.84 13.89
C ASN A 52 -6.13 13.12 14.77
N GLN A 53 -6.19 14.14 15.63
CA GLN A 53 -5.10 14.51 16.55
C GLN A 53 -4.96 13.56 17.76
N PHE A 54 -5.99 12.79 18.09
CA PHE A 54 -6.00 11.86 19.24
C PHE A 54 -5.91 10.38 18.83
N THR A 55 -5.51 10.10 17.59
CA THR A 55 -5.37 8.72 17.08
C THR A 55 -4.13 7.99 17.61
N GLY A 56 -3.16 8.73 18.17
CA GLY A 56 -1.85 8.17 18.53
C GLY A 56 -0.94 7.87 17.33
N ILE A 57 -1.31 8.34 16.13
CA ILE A 57 -0.52 8.16 14.91
C ILE A 57 0.27 9.44 14.64
N ASP A 58 1.59 9.37 14.80
CA ASP A 58 2.48 10.52 14.57
C ASP A 58 2.67 10.83 13.08
N THR A 59 2.79 9.79 12.25
CA THR A 59 2.97 9.93 10.80
C THR A 59 2.27 8.80 10.04
N ARG A 60 1.77 9.12 8.85
CA ARG A 60 1.20 8.17 7.89
C ARG A 60 2.02 8.15 6.62
N SER A 61 2.50 6.98 6.22
CA SER A 61 3.22 6.85 4.95
C SER A 61 2.28 7.09 3.77
N SER A 62 2.70 7.96 2.85
CA SER A 62 1.95 8.36 1.66
C SER A 62 2.86 8.43 0.44
N ILE A 63 2.30 8.16 -0.74
CA ILE A 63 2.97 8.33 -2.04
C ILE A 63 3.27 9.79 -2.36
N GLY A 64 2.60 10.73 -1.69
CA GLY A 64 2.75 12.16 -1.92
C GLY A 64 2.44 13.03 -0.70
N ASN A 65 2.82 14.29 -0.81
CA ASN A 65 2.53 15.35 0.16
C ASN A 65 1.10 15.91 -0.01
N PRO A 66 0.61 16.76 0.91
CA PRO A 66 -0.68 17.44 0.77
C PRO A 66 -0.79 18.29 -0.51
N ASP A 67 0.35 18.67 -1.11
CA ASP A 67 0.41 19.44 -2.36
C ASP A 67 0.52 18.54 -3.62
N HIS A 68 0.33 17.23 -3.49
CA HIS A 68 0.37 16.32 -4.62
C HIS A 68 -0.76 16.62 -5.63
N PRO A 69 -0.49 16.67 -6.95
CA PRO A 69 -1.45 17.17 -7.94
C PRO A 69 -2.78 16.37 -7.96
N VAL A 70 -2.73 15.07 -7.71
CA VAL A 70 -3.91 14.17 -7.67
C VAL A 70 -4.96 14.58 -6.64
N VAL A 71 -4.53 15.12 -5.50
CA VAL A 71 -5.45 15.51 -4.42
C VAL A 71 -5.78 17.00 -4.47
N ASN A 72 -5.21 17.73 -5.43
CA ASN A 72 -5.38 19.18 -5.53
C ASN A 72 -6.19 19.66 -6.75
N HIS A 73 -6.82 18.72 -7.46
CA HIS A 73 -7.72 19.03 -8.55
C HIS A 73 -9.03 19.66 -8.02
N PRO A 74 -9.73 20.52 -8.80
CA PRO A 74 -10.99 21.14 -8.37
C PRO A 74 -12.06 20.12 -7.96
N ASP A 75 -12.10 18.99 -8.66
CA ASP A 75 -12.95 17.85 -8.35
C ASP A 75 -12.12 16.68 -7.80
N PRO A 76 -12.70 15.84 -6.92
CA PRO A 76 -12.04 14.61 -6.46
C PRO A 76 -11.62 13.71 -7.63
N PRO A 77 -10.49 12.99 -7.52
CA PRO A 77 -10.00 12.12 -8.58
C PRO A 77 -10.98 10.97 -8.85
N SER A 78 -11.20 10.68 -10.13
CA SER A 78 -11.97 9.52 -10.56
C SER A 78 -11.24 8.22 -10.27
N ILE A 79 -11.98 7.10 -10.26
CA ILE A 79 -11.40 5.76 -10.05
C ILE A 79 -10.30 5.45 -11.09
N ALA A 80 -10.46 5.91 -12.33
CA ALA A 80 -9.46 5.72 -13.37
C ALA A 80 -8.15 6.48 -13.08
N GLN A 81 -8.24 7.71 -12.57
CA GLN A 81 -7.07 8.49 -12.19
C GLN A 81 -6.37 7.88 -10.96
N LEU A 82 -7.14 7.37 -9.99
CA LEU A 82 -6.59 6.64 -8.85
C LEU A 82 -5.88 5.35 -9.29
N HIS A 83 -6.43 4.64 -10.27
CA HIS A 83 -5.80 3.46 -10.87
C HIS A 83 -4.45 3.79 -11.52
N GLU A 84 -4.38 4.89 -12.28
CA GLU A 84 -3.13 5.34 -12.91
C GLU A 84 -2.05 5.66 -11.87
N VAL A 85 -2.43 6.35 -10.78
CA VAL A 85 -1.51 6.66 -9.67
C VAL A 85 -1.07 5.39 -8.96
N PHE A 86 -1.98 4.45 -8.71
CA PHE A 86 -1.63 3.17 -8.10
C PHE A 86 -0.65 2.38 -8.98
N MET A 87 -0.88 2.34 -10.29
CA MET A 87 0.00 1.69 -11.26
C MET A 87 1.39 2.33 -11.33
N ASN A 88 1.46 3.66 -11.22
CA ASN A 88 2.72 4.39 -11.35
C ASN A 88 3.52 4.43 -10.04
N ASP A 89 2.87 4.65 -8.90
CA ASP A 89 3.53 4.86 -7.61
C ASP A 89 3.39 3.66 -6.67
N GLY A 90 2.29 2.91 -6.75
CA GLY A 90 2.02 1.76 -5.87
C GLY A 90 2.73 0.48 -6.33
N VAL A 91 2.64 0.14 -7.61
CA VAL A 91 3.26 -1.09 -8.17
C VAL A 91 4.78 -1.15 -7.95
N PRO A 92 5.56 -0.06 -8.14
CA PRO A 92 7.00 -0.09 -7.84
C PRO A 92 7.32 -0.40 -6.38
N LEU A 93 6.47 0.00 -5.43
CA LEU A 93 6.65 -0.32 -4.01
C LEU A 93 6.46 -1.83 -3.77
N ALA A 94 5.42 -2.42 -4.37
CA ALA A 94 5.17 -3.85 -4.29
C ALA A 94 6.32 -4.67 -4.92
N VAL A 95 6.81 -4.25 -6.10
CA VAL A 95 7.96 -4.88 -6.77
C VAL A 95 9.21 -4.79 -5.89
N SER A 96 9.47 -3.62 -5.30
CA SER A 96 10.63 -3.40 -4.43
C SER A 96 10.57 -4.24 -3.16
N ALA A 97 9.39 -4.35 -2.52
CA ALA A 97 9.18 -5.23 -1.36
C ALA A 97 9.37 -6.70 -1.73
N ALA A 98 8.78 -7.16 -2.84
CA ALA A 98 8.93 -8.55 -3.30
C ALA A 98 10.39 -8.88 -3.62
N ARG A 99 11.12 -8.00 -4.32
CA ARG A 99 12.56 -8.20 -4.63
C ARG A 99 13.41 -8.32 -3.37
N LYS A 100 13.15 -7.48 -2.35
CA LYS A 100 13.85 -7.57 -1.06
C LYS A 100 13.55 -8.87 -0.32
N ALA A 101 12.30 -9.33 -0.34
CA ALA A 101 11.92 -10.60 0.29
C ALA A 101 12.55 -11.81 -0.43
N ILE A 102 12.61 -11.79 -1.76
CA ILE A 102 13.28 -12.82 -2.57
C ILE A 102 14.78 -12.82 -2.30
N ALA A 103 15.40 -11.64 -2.21
CA ALA A 103 16.82 -11.51 -1.88
C ALA A 103 17.13 -12.05 -0.48
N GLU A 104 16.26 -11.82 0.51
CA GLU A 104 16.41 -12.39 1.86
C GLU A 104 16.24 -13.92 1.86
N ALA A 105 15.28 -14.43 1.08
CA ALA A 105 15.07 -15.86 0.91
C ALA A 105 16.22 -16.55 0.15
N SER A 106 17.09 -15.78 -0.53
CA SER A 106 18.22 -16.28 -1.34
C SER A 106 17.79 -17.33 -2.38
N ILE A 107 16.62 -17.12 -2.99
CA ILE A 107 16.05 -17.97 -4.05
C ILE A 107 16.13 -17.27 -5.40
N ASP A 108 16.21 -18.06 -6.46
CA ASP A 108 16.13 -17.57 -7.84
C ASP A 108 14.65 -17.40 -8.27
N LEU A 109 14.39 -16.53 -9.25
CA LEU A 109 13.03 -16.21 -9.69
C LEU A 109 12.30 -17.41 -10.32
N ASP A 110 13.04 -18.35 -10.91
CA ASP A 110 12.51 -19.59 -11.48
C ASP A 110 12.02 -20.58 -10.42
N GLN A 111 12.42 -20.40 -9.15
CA GLN A 111 11.99 -21.22 -8.02
C GLN A 111 10.62 -20.79 -7.45
N ILE A 112 10.06 -19.66 -7.92
CA ILE A 112 8.76 -19.17 -7.48
C ILE A 112 7.65 -19.92 -8.22
N VAL A 113 6.95 -20.81 -7.51
CA VAL A 113 5.90 -21.67 -8.09
C VAL A 113 4.52 -21.00 -8.10
N SER A 114 4.24 -20.13 -7.13
CA SER A 114 2.92 -19.52 -6.97
C SER A 114 3.01 -18.13 -6.37
N ILE A 115 2.25 -17.20 -6.93
CA ILE A 115 2.10 -15.83 -6.42
C ILE A 115 0.66 -15.67 -5.95
N LEU A 116 0.48 -15.24 -4.70
CA LEU A 116 -0.82 -15.05 -4.06
C LEU A 116 -0.95 -13.60 -3.57
N PRO A 117 -1.49 -12.69 -4.37
CA PRO A 117 -1.79 -11.33 -3.92
C PRO A 117 -3.05 -11.32 -3.07
N THR A 118 -3.09 -10.44 -2.07
CA THR A 118 -4.30 -10.17 -1.31
C THR A 118 -5.17 -9.13 -2.03
N PRO A 119 -6.51 -9.29 -2.02
CA PRO A 119 -7.39 -8.28 -2.58
C PRO A 119 -7.32 -7.00 -1.73
N THR A 120 -7.00 -5.88 -2.37
CA THR A 120 -6.99 -4.51 -1.81
C THR A 120 -7.99 -3.65 -2.62
N PRO A 121 -8.20 -2.33 -2.37
CA PRO A 121 -9.44 -1.59 -2.70
C PRO A 121 -9.71 -1.37 -4.21
N GLU A 122 -9.07 -2.14 -5.08
CA GLU A 122 -9.12 -2.01 -6.51
C GLU A 122 -9.77 -3.21 -7.19
N PRO A 123 -10.80 -3.00 -8.03
CA PRO A 123 -11.58 -4.10 -8.62
C PRO A 123 -10.83 -4.90 -9.71
N GLN A 124 -9.62 -4.51 -10.13
CA GLN A 124 -8.88 -5.16 -11.24
C GLN A 124 -7.64 -5.95 -10.80
N CYS A 125 -7.76 -6.73 -9.73
CA CYS A 125 -6.70 -7.56 -9.15
C CYS A 125 -5.97 -8.46 -10.17
N THR A 126 -6.65 -8.89 -11.24
CA THR A 126 -6.10 -9.83 -12.25
C THR A 126 -5.07 -9.19 -13.19
N ARG A 127 -5.10 -7.87 -13.44
CA ARG A 127 -4.08 -7.19 -14.27
C ARG A 127 -2.79 -6.90 -13.49
N TYR A 128 -2.88 -6.81 -12.16
CA TYR A 128 -1.73 -6.57 -11.29
C TYR A 128 -0.80 -7.76 -11.20
N THR A 129 -1.35 -8.96 -11.02
CA THR A 129 -0.59 -10.21 -11.10
C THR A 129 0.10 -10.34 -12.44
N CYS A 130 -0.62 -10.12 -13.54
CA CYS A 130 -0.03 -10.21 -14.88
C CYS A 130 1.05 -9.14 -15.12
N ARG A 131 0.94 -7.94 -14.54
CA ARG A 131 1.99 -6.91 -14.67
C ARG A 131 3.20 -7.20 -13.80
N LEU A 132 3.00 -7.74 -12.60
CA LEU A 132 4.10 -8.26 -11.78
C LEU A 132 4.83 -9.37 -12.55
N ASP A 133 4.11 -10.40 -13.02
CA ASP A 133 4.68 -11.50 -13.83
C ASP A 133 5.42 -10.99 -15.08
N ASN A 134 4.84 -10.05 -15.81
CA ASN A 134 5.42 -9.51 -17.04
C ASN A 134 6.61 -8.56 -16.76
N MET A 135 6.68 -7.93 -15.58
CA MET A 135 7.86 -7.18 -15.12
C MET A 135 8.99 -8.07 -14.60
N TYR A 136 8.70 -9.32 -14.21
CA TYR A 136 9.72 -10.33 -13.91
C TYR A 136 10.30 -10.96 -15.19
N GLY A 137 9.56 -10.98 -16.31
CA GLY A 137 9.99 -11.56 -17.60
C GLY A 137 10.80 -10.65 -18.55
N GLN A 138 11.13 -9.41 -18.17
CA GLN A 138 11.94 -8.48 -18.98
C GLN A 138 13.29 -8.12 -18.34
N TRP A 139 14.04 -9.13 -17.90
CA TRP A 139 15.46 -9.02 -17.55
C TRP A 139 16.27 -10.07 -18.30
#